data_AF-A0AAV8WSX6-F1
#
_entry.id   AF-A0AAV8WSX6-F1
#
_cell.length_a   1.000
_cell.length_b   1.000
_cell.length_c   1.000
_cell.angle_alpha   90.00
_cell.angle_beta   90.00
_cell.angle_gamma   90.00
#
_symmetry.space_group_name_H-M   'P 1'
#
loop_
_entity.id
_entity.type
_entity.pdbx_description
1 polymer ?
#
loop_
_entity_poly.entity_id
_entity_poly.type
_entity_poly.pdbx_seq_one_letter_code
_entity_poly.pdbx_strand_id
1 'polypeptide(L)'
;MEISKTKNVPTALRNVIAKNILRARTSVTKAIRHRKEEDVDESQKIKNLKSDILNSISHIFGEHKNCSTLAYFCQKTVPDVINYMPDLRSFGLEEKIMNAVRYLASHSKSFIMDVIII
;
A
#
# COMPACT_ATOMS: atom_id res chain seq x y z
N MET A 1 0.56 10.30 -14.23
CA MET A 1 1.34 10.07 -12.98
C MET A 1 2.52 11.03 -12.93
N GLU A 2 2.43 12.11 -12.15
CA GLU A 2 3.46 13.18 -12.09
C GLU A 2 4.85 12.67 -11.69
N ILE A 3 4.92 11.59 -10.91
CA ILE A 3 6.18 10.97 -10.46
C ILE A 3 7.05 10.48 -11.63
N SER A 4 6.43 10.00 -12.72
CA SER A 4 7.14 9.49 -13.91
C SER A 4 7.87 10.58 -14.72
N LYS A 5 7.52 11.86 -14.50
CA LYS A 5 8.07 13.02 -15.21
C LYS A 5 9.15 13.77 -14.42
N THR A 6 9.48 13.34 -13.20
CA THR A 6 10.49 13.97 -12.35
C THR A 6 11.88 13.81 -12.98
N LYS A 7 12.50 14.91 -13.44
CA LYS A 7 13.76 14.90 -14.21
C LYS A 7 14.99 14.38 -13.44
N ASN A 8 14.89 14.21 -12.12
CA ASN A 8 16.00 13.78 -11.24
C ASN A 8 15.82 12.37 -10.67
N VAL A 9 14.90 11.56 -11.22
CA VAL A 9 14.65 10.19 -10.76
C VAL A 9 15.15 9.18 -11.79
N PRO A 10 15.98 8.20 -11.39
CA PRO A 10 16.44 7.15 -12.29
C PRO A 10 15.30 6.44 -13.01
N THR A 11 15.46 6.19 -14.31
CA THR A 11 14.46 5.48 -15.13
C THR A 11 14.10 4.11 -14.54
N ALA A 12 15.08 3.40 -13.96
CA ALA A 12 14.85 2.15 -13.27
C ALA A 12 13.82 2.29 -12.12
N LEU A 13 13.98 3.32 -11.27
CA LEU A 13 13.08 3.57 -10.15
C LEU A 13 11.67 3.99 -10.61
N ARG A 14 11.57 4.78 -11.69
CA ARG A 14 10.29 5.10 -12.33
C ARG A 14 9.57 3.84 -12.85
N ASN A 15 10.32 2.92 -13.46
CA ASN A 15 9.77 1.65 -13.94
C ASN A 15 9.32 0.75 -12.78
N VAL A 16 10.06 0.72 -11.68
CA VAL A 16 9.67 -0.01 -10.45
C VAL A 16 8.33 0.52 -9.94
N ILE A 17 8.17 1.83 -9.84
CA ILE A 17 6.90 2.45 -9.41
C ILE A 17 5.77 2.09 -10.37
N ALA A 18 5.98 2.26 -11.67
CA ALA A 18 4.96 1.99 -12.70
C ALA A 18 4.48 0.53 -12.69
N LYS A 19 5.42 -0.43 -12.60
CA LYS A 19 5.11 -1.87 -12.54
C LYS A 19 4.33 -2.26 -11.28
N ASN A 20 4.47 -1.51 -10.20
CA ASN A 20 3.86 -1.83 -8.92
C ASN A 20 2.49 -1.14 -8.68
N ILE A 21 2.01 -0.27 -9.57
CA ILE A 21 0.68 0.37 -9.44
C ILE A 21 -0.45 -0.67 -9.36
N LEU A 22 -0.43 -1.68 -10.23
CA LEU A 22 -1.43 -2.75 -10.23
C LEU A 22 -1.32 -3.63 -8.99
N ARG A 23 -0.10 -3.86 -8.49
CA ARG A 23 0.14 -4.54 -7.22
C ARG A 23 -0.41 -3.75 -6.04
N ALA A 24 -0.24 -2.43 -6.03
CA ALA A 24 -0.82 -1.55 -5.02
C ALA A 24 -2.34 -1.64 -5.00
N ARG A 25 -2.98 -1.51 -6.16
CA ARG A 25 -4.44 -1.69 -6.28
C ARG A 25 -4.88 -3.05 -5.78
N THR A 26 -4.22 -4.12 -6.20
CA THR A 26 -4.55 -5.50 -5.81
C THR A 26 -4.42 -5.69 -4.29
N SER A 27 -3.36 -5.16 -3.69
CA SER A 27 -3.12 -5.20 -2.25
C SER A 27 -4.28 -4.55 -1.48
N VAL A 28 -4.70 -3.35 -1.91
CA VAL A 28 -5.82 -2.63 -1.28
C VAL A 28 -7.13 -3.40 -1.45
N THR A 29 -7.45 -3.88 -2.66
CA THR A 29 -8.69 -4.63 -2.89
C THR A 29 -8.76 -5.92 -2.09
N LYS A 30 -7.64 -6.64 -1.94
CA LYS A 30 -7.57 -7.84 -1.09
C LYS A 30 -7.78 -7.51 0.39
N ALA A 31 -7.16 -6.44 0.88
CA ALA A 31 -7.37 -5.97 2.25
C ALA A 31 -8.84 -5.63 2.50
N ILE A 32 -9.49 -4.89 1.59
CA ILE A 32 -10.93 -4.56 1.70
C ILE A 32 -11.79 -5.83 1.81
N ARG A 33 -11.60 -6.79 0.91
CA ARG A 33 -12.37 -8.06 0.93
C ARG A 33 -12.19 -8.80 2.25
N HIS A 34 -10.94 -8.98 2.68
CA HIS A 34 -10.62 -9.65 3.93
C HIS A 34 -11.27 -8.95 5.14
N ARG A 35 -11.14 -7.63 5.25
CA ARG A 35 -11.68 -6.88 6.40
C ARG A 35 -13.20 -6.82 6.43
N LYS A 36 -13.88 -6.93 5.29
CA LYS A 36 -15.35 -7.06 5.26
C LYS A 36 -15.82 -8.38 5.87
N GLU A 37 -15.12 -9.47 5.58
CA GLU A 37 -15.43 -10.83 6.03
C GLU A 37 -14.98 -11.10 7.48
N GLU A 38 -14.14 -10.24 8.07
CA GLU A 38 -13.66 -10.36 9.45
C GLU A 38 -14.82 -10.32 10.47
N ASP A 39 -14.80 -11.19 11.49
CA ASP A 39 -15.83 -11.21 12.55
C ASP A 39 -15.43 -10.33 13.73
N VAL A 40 -15.42 -9.01 13.48
CA VAL A 40 -15.16 -7.97 14.48
C VAL A 40 -16.11 -6.80 14.26
N ASP A 41 -16.18 -5.88 15.22
CA ASP A 41 -17.01 -4.69 15.07
C ASP A 41 -16.56 -3.82 13.87
N GLU A 42 -17.52 -3.11 13.27
CA GLU A 42 -17.27 -2.30 12.07
C GLU A 42 -16.17 -1.25 12.30
N SER A 43 -16.11 -0.65 13.49
CA SER A 43 -15.09 0.35 13.80
C SER A 43 -13.69 -0.26 13.79
N GLN A 44 -13.56 -1.51 14.23
CA GLN A 44 -12.32 -2.26 14.18
C GLN A 44 -11.95 -2.66 12.75
N LYS A 45 -12.92 -3.07 11.91
CA LYS A 45 -12.69 -3.31 10.47
C LYS A 45 -12.10 -2.08 9.78
N ILE A 46 -12.63 -0.89 10.08
CA ILE A 46 -12.18 0.38 9.52
C ILE A 46 -10.74 0.70 9.97
N LYS A 47 -10.44 0.57 11.26
CA LYS A 47 -9.08 0.79 11.82
C LYS A 47 -8.06 -0.18 11.22
N ASN A 48 -8.45 -1.44 11.11
CA ASN A 48 -7.66 -2.51 10.54
C ASN A 48 -7.36 -2.22 9.06
N LEU A 49 -8.37 -1.93 8.24
CA LEU A 49 -8.21 -1.59 6.84
C LEU A 49 -7.30 -0.36 6.64
N LYS A 50 -7.46 0.68 7.49
CA LYS A 50 -6.60 1.86 7.44
C LYS A 50 -5.13 1.49 7.64
N SER A 51 -4.84 0.62 8.62
CA SER A 51 -3.49 0.14 8.90
C SER A 51 -2.93 -0.68 7.73
N ASP A 52 -3.75 -1.53 7.12
CA ASP A 52 -3.36 -2.34 5.96
C ASP A 52 -2.95 -1.48 4.76
N ILE A 53 -3.76 -0.46 4.44
CA ILE A 53 -3.50 0.46 3.34
C ILE A 53 -2.19 1.22 3.58
N LEU A 54 -1.97 1.73 4.80
CA LEU A 54 -0.74 2.44 5.16
C LEU A 54 0.51 1.54 5.08
N ASN A 55 0.37 0.26 5.44
CA ASN A 55 1.47 -0.70 5.39
C ASN A 55 1.75 -1.22 3.96
N SER A 56 0.81 -1.06 3.04
CA SER A 56 0.90 -1.63 1.69
C SER A 56 2.17 -1.24 0.93
N ILE A 57 2.64 0.01 1.07
CA ILE A 57 3.83 0.49 0.37
C ILE A 57 5.09 -0.23 0.83
N SER A 58 5.26 -0.41 2.15
CA SER A 58 6.40 -1.15 2.70
C SER A 58 6.44 -2.59 2.15
N HIS A 59 5.28 -3.23 1.99
CA HIS A 59 5.16 -4.55 1.38
C HIS A 59 5.49 -4.54 -0.13
N ILE A 60 4.85 -3.65 -0.89
CA ILE A 60 4.95 -3.60 -2.36
C ILE A 60 6.39 -3.34 -2.82
N PHE A 61 7.12 -2.52 -2.08
CA PHE A 61 8.50 -2.14 -2.40
C PHE A 61 9.56 -2.90 -1.60
N GLY A 62 9.19 -3.97 -0.90
CA GLY A 62 10.14 -4.97 -0.39
C GLY A 62 10.75 -4.70 0.99
N GLU A 63 10.23 -3.77 1.76
CA GLU A 63 10.72 -3.48 3.12
C GLU A 63 10.02 -4.33 4.19
N HIS A 64 8.77 -4.74 3.97
CA HIS A 64 8.03 -5.68 4.81
C HIS A 64 7.93 -5.31 6.32
N LYS A 65 8.04 -4.02 6.71
CA LYS A 65 8.13 -3.58 8.12
C LYS A 65 7.08 -4.17 9.07
N ASN A 66 5.81 -4.22 8.65
CA ASN A 66 4.72 -4.77 9.47
C ASN A 66 3.99 -5.93 8.77
N CYS A 67 4.71 -6.68 7.92
CA CYS A 67 4.12 -7.82 7.22
C CYS A 67 3.95 -9.04 8.13
N SER A 68 4.88 -9.26 9.07
CA SER A 68 4.87 -10.39 10.00
C SER A 68 3.69 -10.36 10.97
N THR A 69 3.21 -9.16 11.34
CA THR A 69 2.04 -8.98 12.21
C THR A 69 0.72 -9.18 11.47
N LEU A 70 0.74 -9.32 10.14
CA LEU A 70 -0.43 -9.45 9.27
C LEU A 70 -0.30 -10.74 8.44
N ALA A 71 -0.39 -11.90 9.09
CA ALA A 71 -0.16 -13.20 8.46
C ALA A 71 -1.05 -13.49 7.22
N TYR A 72 -2.27 -12.94 7.16
CA TYR A 72 -3.14 -13.04 5.97
C TYR A 72 -2.66 -12.18 4.79
N PHE A 73 -1.83 -11.17 5.06
CA PHE A 73 -1.35 -10.19 4.10
C PHE A 73 -0.01 -10.60 3.49
N CYS A 74 0.89 -11.17 4.28
CA CYS A 74 2.22 -11.58 3.83
C CYS A 74 2.70 -12.82 4.56
N GLN A 75 2.67 -13.96 3.87
CA GLN A 75 3.14 -15.26 4.39
C GLN A 75 4.61 -15.55 4.08
N LYS A 76 5.28 -14.64 3.37
CA LYS A 76 6.67 -14.84 2.96
C LYS A 76 7.61 -14.57 4.12
N THR A 77 8.42 -15.57 4.46
CA THR A 77 9.49 -15.47 5.45
C THR A 77 10.75 -14.81 4.90
N VAL A 78 10.88 -14.72 3.57
CA VAL A 78 12.01 -14.08 2.87
C VAL A 78 11.47 -13.09 1.82
N PRO A 79 12.00 -11.86 1.71
CA PRO A 79 11.60 -10.93 0.66
C PRO A 79 12.01 -11.44 -0.73
N ASP A 80 11.05 -11.68 -1.61
CA ASP A 80 11.29 -12.09 -3.01
C ASP A 80 11.66 -10.92 -3.94
N VAL A 81 11.79 -9.72 -3.40
CA VAL A 81 12.02 -8.49 -4.14
C VAL A 81 13.13 -7.68 -3.48
N ILE A 82 13.91 -6.98 -4.31
CA ILE A 82 14.84 -5.96 -3.86
C ILE A 82 14.06 -4.92 -3.06
N ASN A 83 14.58 -4.54 -1.89
CA ASN A 83 14.00 -3.48 -1.09
C ASN A 83 14.31 -2.12 -1.74
N TYR A 84 13.31 -1.52 -2.37
CA TYR A 84 13.41 -0.21 -3.03
C TYR A 84 13.07 0.96 -2.12
N MET A 85 12.65 0.72 -0.86
CA MET A 85 12.28 1.80 0.06
C MET A 85 13.44 2.78 0.36
N PRO A 86 14.71 2.34 0.52
CA PRO A 86 15.84 3.26 0.65
C PRO A 86 15.99 4.21 -0.54
N ASP A 87 15.82 3.70 -1.77
CA ASP A 87 15.88 4.52 -2.98
C ASP A 87 14.69 5.48 -3.08
N LEU A 88 13.49 5.00 -2.76
CA LEU A 88 12.30 5.86 -2.74
C LEU A 88 12.46 7.00 -1.73
N ARG A 89 13.12 6.77 -0.59
CA ARG A 89 13.45 7.79 0.41
C ARG A 89 14.46 8.79 -0.10
N SER A 90 15.58 8.31 -0.65
CA SER A 90 16.67 9.18 -1.11
C SER A 90 16.23 10.14 -2.21
N PHE A 91 15.29 9.73 -3.07
CA PHE A 91 14.72 10.57 -4.11
C PHE A 91 13.43 11.33 -3.69
N GLY A 92 13.02 11.27 -2.43
CA GLY A 92 11.82 11.97 -1.93
C GLY A 92 10.50 11.46 -2.55
N LEU A 93 10.49 10.22 -3.04
CA LEU A 93 9.34 9.59 -3.70
C LEU A 93 8.42 8.88 -2.72
N GLU A 94 8.95 8.38 -1.60
CA GLU A 94 8.14 7.75 -0.54
C GLU A 94 7.00 8.69 -0.13
N GLU A 95 7.30 9.95 0.18
CA GLU A 95 6.28 10.89 0.65
C GLU A 95 5.20 11.19 -0.41
N LYS A 96 5.60 11.29 -1.69
CA LYS A 96 4.65 11.48 -2.79
C LYS A 96 3.69 10.29 -2.93
N ILE A 97 4.21 9.07 -2.80
CA ILE A 97 3.43 7.84 -2.83
C ILE A 97 2.53 7.77 -1.58
N MET A 98 3.09 8.06 -0.41
CA MET A 98 2.39 8.01 0.86
C MET A 98 1.25 9.02 0.94
N ASN A 99 1.34 10.18 0.27
CA ASN A 99 0.21 11.11 0.18
C ASN A 99 -1.02 10.48 -0.48
N ALA A 100 -0.84 9.78 -1.60
CA ALA A 100 -1.92 9.05 -2.25
C ALA A 100 -2.46 7.90 -1.37
N VAL A 101 -1.56 7.23 -0.65
CA VAL A 101 -1.92 6.11 0.25
C VAL A 101 -2.69 6.59 1.47
N ARG A 102 -2.27 7.70 2.10
CA ARG A 102 -2.96 8.32 3.23
C ARG A 102 -4.34 8.81 2.82
N TYR A 103 -4.46 9.37 1.61
CA TYR A 103 -5.76 9.73 1.03
C TYR A 103 -6.67 8.50 0.88
N LEU A 104 -6.17 7.41 0.30
CA LEU A 104 -6.95 6.15 0.24
C LEU A 104 -7.32 5.64 1.64
N ALA A 105 -6.38 5.70 2.59
CA ALA A 105 -6.59 5.23 3.95
C ALA A 105 -7.64 6.07 4.71
N SER A 106 -7.79 7.37 4.42
CA SER A 106 -8.86 8.18 5.03
C SER A 106 -10.25 7.79 4.55
N HIS A 107 -10.36 7.10 3.41
CA HIS A 107 -11.62 6.55 2.88
C HIS A 107 -11.91 5.10 3.32
N SER A 108 -11.18 4.57 4.31
CA SER A 108 -11.39 3.19 4.81
C SER A 108 -12.83 2.91 5.24
N LYS A 109 -13.51 3.89 5.84
CA LYS A 109 -14.94 3.79 6.19
C LYS A 109 -15.81 3.52 4.96
N SER A 110 -15.66 4.32 3.91
CA SER A 110 -16.41 4.18 2.67
C SER A 110 -16.18 2.82 2.01
N PHE A 111 -14.95 2.30 2.05
CA PHE A 111 -14.64 0.97 1.51
C PHE A 111 -15.30 -0.18 2.28
N ILE A 112 -15.38 -0.10 3.61
CA ILE A 112 -16.05 -1.11 4.42
C ILE A 112 -17.57 -1.05 4.22
N MET A 113 -18.12 0.16 4.17
CA MET A 113 -19.57 0.39 4.10
C MET A 113 -20.17 0.35 2.68
N ASP A 114 -19.37 0.08 1.65
CA ASP A 114 -19.79 0.14 0.23
C ASP A 114 -20.41 1.48 -0.19
N VAL A 115 -19.98 2.57 0.45
CA VAL A 115 -20.41 3.92 0.06
C VAL A 115 -19.67 4.26 -1.24
N ILE A 116 -20.42 4.40 -2.33
CA ILE A 116 -19.89 4.73 -3.66
C ILE A 116 -19.01 5.98 -3.54
N ILE A 117 -17.70 5.83 -3.79
CA ILE A 117 -16.79 6.95 -3.99
C ILE A 117 -16.87 7.27 -5.48
N ILE A 118 -17.70 8.25 -5.84
CA ILE A 118 -17.79 8.81 -7.20
C ILE A 118 -16.79 9.97 -7.29
#